data_AF-A0A956C6P9-F1
#
_entry.id   AF-A0A956C6P9-F1
#
_cell.length_a   1.000
_cell.length_b   1.000
_cell.length_c   1.000
_cell.angle_alpha   90.00
_cell.angle_beta   90.00
_cell.angle_gamma   90.00
#
_symmetry.space_group_name_H-M   'P 1'
#
loop_
_entity.id
_entity.type
_entity.pdbx_description
1 polymer ?
#
loop_
_entity_poly.entity_id
_entity_poly.type
_entity_poly.pdbx_seq_one_letter_code
_entity_poly.pdbx_strand_id
1 'polypeptide(L)'
;MGSKMTWPQIRVSDEYRGRWVALDNCRYDTRTALPLEGTIVDADEDLVELCTRIRQSENKHCAILFCDGEEPMPASSRRPSVSPTHH
;
A
#
# COMPACT_ATOMS: atom_id res chain seq x y z
N MET A 1 -0.18 -14.70 11.22
CA MET A 1 0.71 -15.32 10.21
C MET A 1 0.58 -14.49 8.95
N GLY A 2 1.58 -13.66 8.64
CA GLY A 2 1.56 -12.89 7.40
C GLY A 2 2.29 -13.64 6.29
N SER A 3 1.83 -13.49 5.05
CA SER A 3 2.45 -14.11 3.88
C SER A 3 3.47 -13.15 3.28
N LYS A 4 4.75 -13.55 3.22
CA LYS A 4 5.78 -12.80 2.50
C LYS A 4 5.53 -12.91 1.00
N MET A 5 5.29 -11.79 0.35
CA MET A 5 5.10 -11.71 -1.10
C MET A 5 5.81 -10.50 -1.69
N THR A 6 6.17 -10.63 -2.97
CA THR A 6 6.69 -9.50 -3.75
C THR A 6 5.55 -8.60 -4.21
N TRP A 7 5.79 -7.30 -4.30
CA TRP A 7 4.77 -6.35 -4.75
C TRP A 7 4.16 -6.70 -6.13
N PRO A 8 4.95 -7.15 -7.13
CA PRO A 8 4.38 -7.62 -8.39
C PRO A 8 3.43 -8.81 -8.23
N GLN A 9 3.72 -9.74 -7.31
CA GLN A 9 2.83 -10.88 -7.02
C GLN A 9 1.51 -10.43 -6.40
N ILE A 10 1.55 -9.46 -5.50
CA ILE A 10 0.35 -8.87 -4.87
C ILE A 10 -0.52 -8.20 -5.94
N ARG A 11 0.10 -7.48 -6.87
CA ARG A 11 -0.60 -6.78 -7.95
C ARG A 11 -1.29 -7.71 -8.96
N VAL A 12 -0.71 -8.87 -9.23
CA VAL A 12 -1.34 -9.88 -10.10
C VAL A 12 -2.33 -10.77 -9.35
N SER A 13 -2.37 -10.69 -8.02
CA SER A 13 -3.31 -11.46 -7.21
C SER A 13 -4.66 -10.75 -7.19
N ASP A 14 -5.67 -11.42 -7.71
CA ASP A 14 -7.04 -10.89 -7.74
C ASP A 14 -7.60 -10.64 -6.33
N GLU A 15 -7.12 -11.39 -5.33
CA GLU A 15 -7.49 -11.24 -3.91
C GLU A 15 -7.21 -9.83 -3.34
N TYR A 16 -6.16 -9.17 -3.83
CA TYR A 16 -5.72 -7.86 -3.36
C TYR A 16 -6.00 -6.74 -4.36
N ARG A 17 -6.48 -7.07 -5.56
CA ARG A 17 -6.75 -6.10 -6.62
C ARG A 17 -7.90 -5.18 -6.20
N GLY A 18 -7.67 -3.87 -6.29
CA GLY A 18 -8.62 -2.84 -5.89
C GLY A 18 -8.74 -2.66 -4.37
N ARG A 19 -7.80 -3.20 -3.58
CA ARG A 19 -7.81 -3.15 -2.11
C ARG A 19 -6.57 -2.49 -1.54
N TRP A 20 -6.70 -2.00 -0.32
CA TRP A 20 -5.59 -1.54 0.49
C TRP A 20 -4.89 -2.73 1.14
N VAL A 21 -3.58 -2.78 1.01
CA VAL A 21 -2.76 -3.87 1.56
C VAL A 21 -1.78 -3.28 2.57
N ALA A 22 -1.75 -3.89 3.74
CA ALA A 22 -0.80 -3.58 4.79
C ALA A 22 0.40 -4.51 4.71
N LEU A 23 1.57 -3.94 4.45
CA LEU A 23 2.83 -4.64 4.37
C LEU A 23 3.70 -4.33 5.58
N ASP A 24 4.06 -5.36 6.33
CA ASP A 24 5.08 -5.29 7.36
C ASP A 24 6.47 -5.64 6.80
N ASN A 25 7.51 -5.04 7.37
CA ASN A 25 8.90 -5.20 6.93
C ASN A 25 9.04 -4.99 5.39
N CYS A 26 8.38 -3.94 4.88
CA CYS A 26 8.38 -3.63 3.45
C CYS A 26 9.75 -3.12 3.00
N ARG A 27 10.28 -3.73 1.94
CA ARG A 27 11.52 -3.34 1.29
C ARG A 27 11.19 -2.50 0.06
N TYR A 28 11.80 -1.33 -0.04
CA TYR A 28 11.64 -0.43 -1.18
C TYR A 28 12.86 -0.49 -2.08
N ASP A 29 12.63 -0.36 -3.39
CA ASP A 29 13.68 -0.17 -4.37
C ASP A 29 14.26 1.23 -4.22
N THR A 30 15.58 1.33 -4.06
CA THR A 30 16.27 2.60 -3.83
C THR A 30 16.27 3.52 -5.05
N ARG A 31 16.02 2.99 -6.25
CA ARG A 31 16.05 3.74 -7.51
C ARG A 31 14.67 4.29 -7.90
N THR A 32 13.62 3.52 -7.65
CA THR A 32 12.23 3.86 -8.04
C THR A 32 11.36 4.27 -6.86
N ALA A 33 11.82 4.08 -5.63
CA ALA A 33 11.06 4.25 -4.39
C ALA A 33 9.77 3.41 -4.34
N LEU A 34 9.70 2.35 -5.17
CA LEU A 34 8.57 1.43 -5.21
C LEU A 34 8.78 0.27 -4.24
N PRO A 35 7.72 -0.27 -3.63
CA PRO A 35 7.80 -1.48 -2.83
C PRO A 35 8.24 -2.66 -3.71
N LEU A 36 9.26 -3.40 -3.26
CA LEU A 36 9.75 -4.62 -3.89
C LEU A 36 9.09 -5.86 -3.29
N GLU A 37 9.09 -5.93 -1.96
CA GLU A 37 8.57 -7.06 -1.19
C GLU A 37 8.10 -6.63 0.19
N GLY A 38 7.19 -7.40 0.77
CA GLY A 38 6.68 -7.16 2.12
C GLY A 38 5.92 -8.37 2.65
N THR A 39 5.66 -8.36 3.95
CA THR A 39 4.82 -9.36 4.59
C THR A 39 3.40 -8.82 4.64
N ILE A 40 2.47 -9.43 3.92
CA ILE A 40 1.06 -9.04 4.01
C ILE A 40 0.56 -9.42 5.40
N VAL A 41 0.20 -8.42 6.18
CA VAL A 41 -0.36 -8.63 7.53
C VAL A 41 -1.86 -8.44 7.55
N ASP A 42 -2.39 -7.60 6.65
CA ASP A 42 -3.81 -7.34 6.52
C ASP A 42 -4.12 -6.74 5.14
N ALA A 43 -5.35 -6.89 4.68
CA ALA A 43 -5.83 -6.25 3.46
C ALA A 43 -7.32 -5.94 3.59
N ASP A 44 -7.74 -4.77 3.11
CA ASP A 44 -9.12 -4.34 3.19
C ASP A 44 -9.51 -3.41 2.04
N GLU A 45 -10.80 -3.35 1.72
CA GLU A 45 -11.36 -2.38 0.79
C GLU A 45 -11.47 -1.00 1.44
N ASP A 46 -11.66 -0.96 2.76
CA ASP A 46 -11.80 0.27 3.53
C ASP A 46 -10.49 0.61 4.29
N LEU A 47 -9.89 1.75 3.91
CA LEU A 47 -8.66 2.24 4.53
C LEU A 47 -8.83 2.54 6.03
N VAL A 48 -10.01 2.98 6.47
CA VAL A 48 -10.26 3.35 7.87
C VAL A 48 -10.32 2.10 8.73
N GLU A 49 -11.03 1.08 8.26
CA GLU A 49 -11.09 -0.23 8.93
C GLU A 49 -9.70 -0.87 9.00
N LEU A 50 -8.96 -0.85 7.90
CA LEU A 50 -7.58 -1.33 7.84
C LEU A 50 -6.67 -0.62 8.86
N CYS A 51 -6.70 0.72 8.89
CA CYS A 51 -5.92 1.49 9.84
C CYS A 51 -6.30 1.17 11.30
N THR A 52 -7.59 0.97 11.57
CA THR A 52 -8.08 0.62 12.90
C THR A 52 -7.55 -0.76 13.32
N ARG A 53 -7.59 -1.74 12.42
CA ARG A 53 -7.08 -3.10 12.65
C ARG A 53 -5.57 -3.13 12.85
N ILE A 54 -4.81 -2.41 12.03
CA ILE A 54 -3.36 -2.29 12.18
C ILE A 54 -3.00 -1.61 13.50
N ARG A 55 -3.74 -0.57 13.91
CA ARG A 55 -3.50 0.10 15.20
C ARG A 55 -3.80 -0.80 16.40
N GLN A 56 -4.79 -1.69 16.28
CA GLN A 56 -5.08 -2.70 17.28
C GLN A 56 -4.06 -3.84 17.27
N SER A 57 -3.41 -4.08 16.13
CA SER A 57 -2.26 -4.96 16.01
C SER A 57 -1.00 -4.30 16.59
N GLU A 58 -0.09 -5.08 17.16
CA GLU A 58 1.22 -4.57 17.63
C GLU A 58 2.17 -4.21 16.45
N ASN A 59 1.70 -4.27 15.21
CA ASN A 59 2.44 -3.96 14.00
C ASN A 59 2.56 -2.44 13.74
N LYS A 60 3.45 -1.78 14.49
CA LYS A 60 3.70 -0.33 14.45
C LYS A 60 4.45 0.16 13.20
N HIS A 61 4.96 -0.74 12.35
CA HIS A 61 5.78 -0.40 11.17
C HIS A 61 5.23 -1.02 9.87
N CYS A 62 3.95 -0.76 9.57
CA CYS A 62 3.34 -1.18 8.30
C CYS A 62 3.34 -0.07 7.26
N ALA A 63 3.64 -0.45 6.02
CA ALA A 63 3.36 0.33 4.83
C ALA A 63 1.96 -0.01 4.32
N ILE A 64 1.08 0.98 4.19
CA ILE A 64 -0.26 0.81 3.61
C ILE A 64 -0.22 1.28 2.16
N LEU A 65 -0.53 0.38 1.23
CA LEU A 65 -0.43 0.62 -0.20
C LEU A 65 -1.73 0.20 -0.89
N PHE A 66 -2.21 1.01 -1.82
CA PHE A 66 -3.38 0.69 -2.62
C PHE A 66 -2.95 -0.11 -3.84
N CYS A 67 -3.52 -1.30 -3.99
CA CYS A 67 -3.24 -2.18 -5.11
C CYS A 67 -4.24 -1.90 -6.24
N ASP A 68 -4.08 -0.77 -6.91
CA ASP A 68 -4.77 -0.54 -8.17
C ASP A 68 -4.13 -1.41 -9.26
N GLY A 69 -4.95 -2.09 -10.06
CA GLY A 69 -4.46 -2.99 -11.12
C GLY A 69 -3.58 -2.29 -12.17
N GLU A 70 -3.55 -0.94 -12.18
CA GLU A 70 -2.75 -0.10 -13.07
C GLU A 70 -1.29 0.02 -12.59
N GLU A 71 -0.33 0.09 -13.52
CA GLU A 71 1.10 0.24 -13.20
C GLU A 71 1.36 1.41 -12.23
N PRO A 72 2.27 1.25 -11.24
CA PRO A 72 2.61 2.33 -10.34
C PRO A 72 3.23 3.46 -11.15
N MET A 73 2.43 4.50 -11.41
CA MET A 73 2.97 5.76 -11.91
C MET A 73 4.02 6.24 -10.89
N PRO A 74 5.23 6.64 -11.34
CA PRO A 74 6.25 7.15 -10.44
C PRO A 74 5.66 8.31 -9.63
N ALA A 75 6.00 8.36 -8.34
CA ALA A 75 5.44 9.31 -7.37
C ALA A 75 5.52 10.79 -7.81
N SER A 76 6.41 11.13 -8.78
CA SER A 76 6.48 12.45 -9.43
C SER A 76 5.23 12.87 -10.20
N SER A 77 4.33 11.96 -10.58
CA SER A 77 3.09 12.30 -11.30
C SER A 77 1.89 12.60 -10.39
N ARG A 78 2.01 12.45 -9.06
CA ARG A 78 1.00 12.97 -8.12
C ARG A 78 1.09 14.49 -8.10
N ARG A 79 0.46 15.15 -9.08
CA ARG A 79 0.20 16.60 -9.01
C ARG A 79 -0.43 16.88 -7.64
N PRO A 80 0.10 17.83 -6.85
CA PRO A 80 -0.71 18.39 -5.77
C PRO A 80 -1.97 18.95 -6.43
N SER A 81 -3.13 18.37 -6.09
CA SER A 81 -4.40 18.99 -6.43
C SER A 81 -4.41 20.32 -5.68
N VAL A 82 -4.11 21.38 -6.42
CA VAL A 82 -4.14 22.76 -5.95
C VAL A 82 -5.48 22.98 -5.25
N SER A 83 -5.43 23.23 -3.95
CA SER A 83 -6.60 23.64 -3.17
C SER A 83 -7.14 24.94 -3.78
N PRO A 84 -8.43 25.05 -4.11
CA PRO A 84 -8.98 26.34 -4.52
C PRO A 84 -9.02 27.24 -3.28
N THR A 85 -8.18 28.26 -3.28
CA THR A 85 -8.21 29.37 -2.31
C THR A 85 -9.58 30.04 -2.39
N HIS A 86 -10.30 30.05 -1.27
CA HIS A 86 -11.54 30.81 -1.09
C HIS A 86 -11.17 32.27 -0.81
N HIS A 87 -11.70 33.22 -1.59
CA HIS A 87 -11.65 34.66 -1.33
C HIS A 87 -12.99 35.31 -1.70
#